data_AF-A0A2A2B521-F1
#
_entry.id   AF-A0A2A2B521-F1
#
_cell.length_a   1.000
_cell.length_b   1.000
_cell.length_c   1.000
_cell.angle_alpha   90.00
_cell.angle_beta   90.00
_cell.angle_gamma   90.00
#
_symmetry.space_group_name_H-M   'P 1'
#
loop_
_entity.id
_entity.type
_entity.pdbx_description
1 polymer ?
#
loop_
_entity_poly.entity_id
_entity_poly.type
_entity_poly.pdbx_seq_one_letter_code
_entity_poly.pdbx_strand_id
1 'polypeptide(L)'
;MELYMPNQILAPHGHSLIALDAPITLEADANAWVEHLDFVSSKTEQNDAILIVPFDDVDDATAFANFASVKSCYRIIAVCYHGAIGFEPELSASIAATIASEADPALPFNGCKLPALPVVDGSLRLTKTRIEQALNDGVAMVNVGHDSKPEIVRLISTYRTNPVTGQADDLLLDINGALVLRYVRRDLRAAVAANPRRKNTDASRRDLRSLLLDRCLKMDDAEILEHVAATKNELTVMQSTADKTAVDAHIPSYWVRGMHVINTTLDVY
;
A
#
# COMPACT_ATOMS: atom_id res chain seq x y z
N MET A 1 -37.88 12.75 1.61
CA MET A 1 -36.64 12.77 0.82
C MET A 1 -35.68 11.86 1.56
N GLU A 2 -35.69 10.58 1.20
CA GLU A 2 -34.89 9.55 1.87
C GLU A 2 -33.41 9.85 1.66
N LEU A 3 -32.68 9.93 2.78
CA LEU A 3 -31.24 10.05 2.81
C LEU A 3 -30.63 8.77 2.22
N TYR A 4 -29.93 8.92 1.10
CA TYR A 4 -29.16 7.86 0.47
C TYR A 4 -28.00 7.49 1.41
N MET A 5 -28.14 6.38 2.13
CA MET A 5 -27.05 5.77 2.89
C MET A 5 -26.09 5.10 1.90
N PRO A 6 -24.80 5.47 1.84
CA PRO A 6 -23.82 4.82 0.97
C PRO A 6 -23.36 3.50 1.59
N ASN A 7 -24.29 2.59 1.88
CA ASN A 7 -23.99 1.17 2.08
C ASN A 7 -24.33 0.41 0.79
N GLN A 8 -23.73 0.83 -0.32
CA GLN A 8 -23.63 -0.08 -1.46
C GLN A 8 -22.64 -1.17 -1.04
N ILE A 9 -23.18 -2.34 -0.71
CA ILE A 9 -22.38 -3.56 -0.59
C ILE A 9 -21.66 -3.70 -1.93
N LEU A 10 -20.38 -3.34 -1.97
CA LEU A 10 -19.53 -3.57 -3.12
C LEU A 10 -19.60 -5.08 -3.38
N ALA A 11 -20.13 -5.46 -4.53
CA ALA A 11 -20.07 -6.85 -4.96
C ALA A 11 -18.59 -7.27 -4.98
N PRO A 12 -18.24 -8.53 -4.63
CA PRO A 12 -16.87 -9.02 -4.58
C PRO A 12 -16.30 -9.23 -6.00
N HIS A 13 -16.42 -8.22 -6.84
CA HIS A 13 -15.62 -8.08 -8.05
C HIS A 13 -14.23 -7.62 -7.59
N GLY A 14 -13.17 -8.22 -8.13
CA GLY A 14 -11.80 -7.91 -7.70
C GLY A 14 -11.46 -6.43 -7.92
N HIS A 15 -11.50 -5.62 -6.86
CA HIS A 15 -11.07 -4.22 -6.88
C HIS A 15 -9.61 -4.12 -6.44
N SER A 16 -8.85 -3.30 -7.17
CA SER A 16 -7.43 -3.08 -6.89
C SER A 16 -7.21 -1.90 -5.93
N LEU A 17 -8.00 -0.86 -6.14
CA LEU A 17 -7.99 0.41 -5.44
C LEU A 17 -9.45 0.78 -5.18
N ILE A 18 -9.75 1.27 -3.99
CA ILE A 18 -11.07 1.75 -3.57
C ILE A 18 -10.86 3.20 -3.13
N ALA A 19 -11.43 4.14 -3.87
CA ALA A 19 -11.38 5.56 -3.54
C ALA A 19 -12.72 5.98 -2.94
N LEU A 20 -12.70 6.54 -1.73
CA LEU A 20 -13.90 7.07 -1.11
C LEU A 20 -14.12 8.52 -1.52
N ASP A 21 -15.38 8.92 -1.64
CA ASP A 21 -15.79 10.29 -1.93
C ASP A 21 -15.78 11.21 -0.70
N ALA A 22 -15.72 10.63 0.50
CA ALA A 22 -15.77 11.37 1.77
C ALA A 22 -14.86 10.75 2.85
N PRO A 23 -14.47 11.53 3.87
CA PRO A 23 -13.74 11.02 5.02
C PRO A 23 -14.58 10.03 5.84
N ILE A 24 -13.90 9.10 6.52
CA ILE A 24 -14.50 8.25 7.54
C ILE A 24 -14.32 8.90 8.91
N THR A 25 -15.42 9.20 9.58
CA THR A 25 -15.42 9.87 10.89
C THR A 25 -15.73 8.92 12.06
N LEU A 26 -16.35 7.77 11.78
CA LEU A 26 -16.72 6.79 12.80
C LEU A 26 -15.76 5.59 12.78
N GLU A 27 -15.27 5.21 13.97
CA GLU A 27 -14.39 4.04 14.13
C GLU A 27 -15.08 2.74 13.70
N ALA A 28 -16.40 2.62 13.88
CA ALA A 28 -17.16 1.45 13.45
C ALA A 28 -17.12 1.25 11.93
N ASP A 29 -17.20 2.34 11.17
CA ASP A 29 -17.14 2.30 9.70
C ASP A 29 -15.71 1.99 9.23
N ALA A 30 -14.70 2.56 9.91
CA ALA A 30 -13.30 2.25 9.65
C ALA A 30 -12.99 0.76 9.89
N ASN A 31 -13.53 0.18 10.97
CA ASN A 31 -13.41 -1.25 11.27
C ASN A 31 -14.06 -2.11 10.19
N ALA A 32 -15.26 -1.75 9.71
CA ALA A 32 -15.94 -2.48 8.64
C ALA A 32 -15.12 -2.49 7.34
N TRP A 33 -14.42 -1.39 7.03
CA TRP A 33 -13.49 -1.35 5.91
C TRP A 33 -12.26 -2.23 6.11
N VAL A 34 -11.67 -2.27 7.31
CA VAL A 34 -10.55 -3.17 7.61
C VAL A 34 -10.99 -4.63 7.47
N GLU A 35 -12.16 -5.00 8.01
CA GLU A 35 -12.74 -6.34 7.87
C GLU A 35 -12.99 -6.71 6.41
N HIS A 36 -13.50 -5.75 5.61
CA HIS A 36 -13.67 -5.95 4.17
C HIS A 36 -12.33 -6.21 3.47
N LEU A 37 -11.31 -5.41 3.76
CA LEU A 37 -9.96 -5.58 3.20
C LEU A 37 -9.37 -6.95 3.58
N ASP A 38 -9.50 -7.39 4.83
CA ASP A 38 -9.08 -8.72 5.28
C ASP A 38 -9.80 -9.85 4.56
N PHE A 39 -11.11 -9.71 4.35
CA PHE A 39 -11.91 -10.67 3.62
C PHE A 39 -11.44 -10.81 2.16
N VAL A 40 -11.32 -9.71 1.42
CA VAL A 40 -10.95 -9.75 -0.01
C VAL A 40 -9.50 -10.20 -0.23
N SER A 41 -8.58 -9.93 0.70
CA SER A 41 -7.20 -10.42 0.63
C SER A 41 -7.00 -11.82 1.19
N SER A 42 -8.07 -12.46 1.68
CA SER A 42 -7.97 -13.77 2.31
C SER A 42 -7.35 -14.79 1.37
N LYS A 43 -6.85 -15.90 1.92
CA LYS A 43 -6.31 -17.03 1.14
C LYS A 43 -7.31 -17.59 0.11
N THR A 44 -8.61 -17.35 0.31
CA THR A 44 -9.69 -17.80 -0.56
C THR A 44 -9.96 -16.80 -1.68
N GLU A 45 -10.18 -15.53 -1.35
CA GLU A 45 -10.56 -14.49 -2.31
C GLU A 45 -9.35 -13.98 -3.11
N GLN A 46 -8.20 -13.81 -2.44
CA GLN A 46 -6.91 -13.44 -3.02
C GLN A 46 -6.91 -12.16 -3.88
N ASN A 47 -7.81 -11.23 -3.57
CA ASN A 47 -8.00 -9.94 -4.22
C ASN A 47 -7.48 -8.84 -3.28
N ASP A 48 -6.15 -8.63 -3.27
CA ASP A 48 -5.53 -7.54 -2.52
C ASP A 48 -6.04 -6.18 -3.03
N ALA A 49 -6.64 -5.41 -2.13
CA ALA A 49 -7.16 -4.06 -2.37
C ALA A 49 -6.50 -3.04 -1.44
N ILE A 50 -6.44 -1.78 -1.88
CA ILE A 50 -6.01 -0.62 -1.09
C ILE A 50 -7.17 0.37 -1.03
N LEU A 51 -7.46 0.86 0.17
CA LEU A 51 -8.47 1.88 0.43
C LEU A 51 -7.81 3.27 0.52
N ILE A 52 -8.40 4.25 -0.14
CA ILE A 52 -7.97 5.64 -0.12
C ILE A 52 -9.09 6.45 0.51
N VAL A 53 -8.80 7.06 1.66
CA VAL A 53 -9.73 7.88 2.43
C VAL A 53 -9.24 9.33 2.37
N PRO A 54 -10.01 10.23 1.72
CA PRO A 54 -9.61 11.62 1.59
C PRO A 54 -9.98 12.46 2.82
N PHE A 55 -9.14 13.46 3.11
CA PHE A 55 -9.35 14.45 4.16
C PHE A 55 -8.92 15.84 3.67
N ASP A 56 -9.73 16.84 4.01
CA ASP A 56 -9.44 18.27 3.82
C ASP A 56 -8.94 18.95 5.11
N ASP A 57 -9.06 18.27 6.25
CA ASP A 57 -8.52 18.68 7.55
C ASP A 57 -7.48 17.66 8.06
N VAL A 58 -6.39 18.17 8.64
CA VAL A 58 -5.26 17.32 9.05
C VAL A 58 -5.48 16.69 10.42
N ASP A 59 -6.27 17.33 11.28
CA ASP A 59 -6.58 16.83 12.60
C ASP A 59 -7.59 15.68 12.48
N ASP A 60 -8.58 15.80 11.59
CA ASP A 60 -9.51 14.71 11.26
C ASP A 60 -8.79 13.51 10.62
N ALA A 61 -7.86 13.76 9.69
CA ALA A 61 -7.03 12.70 9.10
C ALA A 61 -6.20 11.97 10.16
N THR A 62 -5.62 12.73 11.09
CA THR A 62 -4.82 12.20 12.20
C THR A 62 -5.69 11.41 13.17
N ALA A 63 -6.91 11.86 13.47
CA ALA A 63 -7.85 11.14 14.32
C ALA A 63 -8.22 9.79 13.70
N PHE A 64 -8.55 9.76 12.41
CA PHE A 64 -8.84 8.54 11.65
C PHE A 64 -7.64 7.57 11.64
N ALA A 65 -6.44 8.07 11.33
CA ALA A 65 -5.22 7.25 11.28
C ALA A 65 -4.83 6.66 12.66
N ASN A 66 -5.42 7.14 13.75
CA ASN A 66 -5.20 6.65 15.11
C ASN A 66 -6.20 5.58 15.57
N PHE A 67 -7.26 5.29 14.82
CA PHE A 67 -8.14 4.17 15.13
C PHE A 67 -7.35 2.86 15.20
N ALA A 68 -7.75 1.97 16.12
CA ALA A 68 -6.90 0.84 16.53
C ALA A 68 -6.59 -0.14 15.39
N SER A 69 -7.59 -0.40 14.53
CA SER A 69 -7.48 -1.26 13.35
C SER A 69 -6.79 -0.56 12.17
N VAL A 70 -6.91 0.77 12.09
CA VAL A 70 -6.36 1.58 10.99
C VAL A 70 -4.86 1.77 11.14
N LYS A 71 -4.37 2.09 12.34
CA LYS A 71 -2.94 2.35 12.60
C LYS A 71 -2.01 1.13 12.42
N SER A 72 -2.60 -0.06 12.28
CA SER A 72 -1.89 -1.32 12.02
C SER A 72 -2.13 -1.86 10.60
N CYS A 73 -2.84 -1.11 9.75
CA CYS A 73 -3.20 -1.53 8.40
C CYS A 73 -2.31 -0.87 7.34
N TYR A 74 -1.62 -1.67 6.54
CA TYR A 74 -0.77 -1.20 5.44
C TYR A 74 -1.53 -0.96 4.12
N ARG A 75 -2.84 -1.19 4.11
CA ARG A 75 -3.70 -1.10 2.90
C ARG A 75 -4.65 0.09 2.93
N ILE A 76 -4.55 0.95 3.94
CA ILE A 76 -5.34 2.17 4.03
C ILE A 76 -4.38 3.36 3.84
N ILE A 77 -4.78 4.29 3.00
CA ILE A 77 -4.14 5.59 2.81
C ILE A 77 -5.10 6.64 3.37
N ALA A 78 -4.73 7.26 4.49
CA ALA A 78 -5.36 8.49 4.94
C ALA A 78 -4.69 9.65 4.21
N VAL A 79 -5.24 10.10 3.08
CA VAL A 79 -4.65 11.20 2.31
C VAL A 79 -5.27 12.52 2.73
N CYS A 80 -4.42 13.50 3.06
CA CYS A 80 -4.84 14.84 3.44
C CYS A 80 -4.28 15.88 2.48
N TYR A 81 -5.18 16.73 1.96
CA TYR A 81 -4.80 18.01 1.36
C TYR A 81 -5.47 19.15 2.12
N HIS A 82 -4.77 19.65 3.15
CA HIS A 82 -5.37 20.57 4.11
C HIS A 82 -5.89 21.86 3.45
N GLY A 83 -7.15 22.20 3.71
CA GLY A 83 -7.83 23.37 3.17
C GLY A 83 -8.44 23.18 1.77
N ALA A 84 -8.35 21.99 1.17
CA ALA A 84 -9.00 21.66 -0.10
C ALA A 84 -10.47 21.25 0.09
N ILE A 85 -11.23 22.08 0.80
CA ILE A 85 -12.61 21.80 1.23
C ILE A 85 -13.50 21.52 0.02
N GLY A 86 -14.20 20.39 0.04
CA GLY A 86 -15.13 19.98 -1.02
C GLY A 86 -14.45 19.33 -2.24
N PHE A 87 -13.14 19.07 -2.17
CA PHE A 87 -12.37 18.34 -3.20
C PHE A 87 -11.90 16.96 -2.71
N GLU A 88 -12.53 16.44 -1.66
CA GLU A 88 -12.23 15.11 -1.11
C GLU A 88 -12.41 13.99 -2.17
N PRO A 89 -13.49 13.97 -2.99
CA PRO A 89 -13.62 13.00 -4.07
C PRO A 89 -12.51 13.12 -5.12
N GLU A 90 -12.17 14.34 -5.54
CA GLU A 90 -11.10 14.59 -6.51
C GLU A 90 -9.73 14.19 -5.95
N LEU A 91 -9.51 14.37 -4.65
CA LEU A 91 -8.28 13.97 -3.98
C LEU A 91 -8.10 12.46 -4.02
N SER A 92 -9.10 11.71 -3.54
CA SER A 92 -9.02 10.24 -3.53
C SER A 92 -8.93 9.66 -4.95
N ALA A 93 -9.69 10.21 -5.89
CA ALA A 93 -9.65 9.79 -7.30
C ALA A 93 -8.28 10.09 -7.96
N SER A 94 -7.69 11.25 -7.67
CA SER A 94 -6.38 11.63 -8.20
C SER A 94 -5.27 10.73 -7.66
N ILE A 95 -5.32 10.38 -6.37
CA ILE A 95 -4.39 9.40 -5.78
C ILE A 95 -4.57 8.03 -6.41
N ALA A 96 -5.82 7.56 -6.55
CA ALA A 96 -6.09 6.27 -7.17
C ALA A 96 -5.59 6.21 -8.62
N ALA A 97 -5.81 7.26 -9.40
CA ALA A 97 -5.31 7.37 -10.77
C ALA A 97 -3.79 7.37 -10.82
N THR A 98 -3.12 8.10 -9.92
CA THR A 98 -1.66 8.14 -9.82
C THR A 98 -1.10 6.74 -9.54
N ILE A 99 -1.61 6.05 -8.52
CA ILE A 99 -1.18 4.67 -8.19
C ILE A 99 -1.45 3.72 -9.35
N ALA A 100 -2.61 3.82 -10.01
CA ALA A 100 -2.96 2.93 -11.12
C ALA A 100 -2.12 3.16 -12.39
N SER A 101 -1.62 4.39 -12.59
CA SER A 101 -0.82 4.75 -13.75
C SER A 101 0.64 4.31 -13.64
N GLU A 102 1.11 4.02 -12.43
CA GLU A 102 2.49 3.62 -12.18
C GLU A 102 2.67 2.12 -12.45
N ALA A 103 3.63 1.80 -13.33
CA ALA A 103 3.92 0.42 -13.71
C ALA A 103 4.89 -0.25 -12.74
N ASP A 104 5.80 0.53 -12.14
CA ASP A 104 6.77 0.05 -11.17
C ASP A 104 6.23 0.20 -9.73
N PRO A 105 5.90 -0.91 -9.04
CA PRO A 105 5.36 -0.84 -7.68
C PRO A 105 6.36 -0.32 -6.64
N ALA A 106 7.67 -0.30 -6.93
CA ALA A 106 8.71 0.17 -6.01
C ALA A 106 9.03 1.67 -6.18
N LEU A 107 8.60 2.30 -7.29
CA LEU A 107 8.89 3.70 -7.55
C LEU A 107 8.09 4.64 -6.61
N PRO A 108 8.75 5.54 -5.86
CA PRO A 108 8.05 6.43 -4.93
C PRO A 108 7.21 7.51 -5.64
N PHE A 109 6.10 7.89 -5.00
CA PHE A 109 5.14 8.87 -5.54
C PHE A 109 5.46 10.33 -5.20
N ASN A 110 6.60 10.61 -4.57
CA ASN A 110 6.96 11.96 -4.12
C ASN A 110 7.07 12.90 -5.34
N GLY A 111 6.41 14.07 -5.26
CA GLY A 111 6.40 15.06 -6.33
C GLY A 111 5.44 14.76 -7.49
N CYS A 112 4.72 13.64 -7.46
CA CYS A 112 3.66 13.39 -8.44
C CYS A 112 2.59 14.49 -8.36
N LYS A 113 2.30 15.11 -9.50
CA LYS A 113 1.37 16.24 -9.60
C LYS A 113 -0.08 15.77 -9.62
N LEU A 114 -0.95 16.52 -8.97
CA LEU A 114 -2.39 16.25 -8.92
C LEU A 114 -3.16 17.39 -9.60
N PRO A 115 -3.21 17.42 -10.95
CA PRO A 115 -3.71 18.57 -11.71
C PRO A 115 -5.22 18.81 -11.58
N ALA A 116 -5.98 17.83 -11.08
CA ALA A 116 -7.41 17.96 -10.84
C ALA A 116 -7.73 18.73 -9.55
N LEU A 117 -6.75 18.93 -8.66
CA LEU A 117 -6.93 19.62 -7.40
C LEU A 117 -6.69 21.13 -7.54
N PRO A 118 -7.44 21.96 -6.79
CA PRO A 118 -7.22 23.39 -6.77
C PRO A 118 -5.95 23.72 -5.99
N VAL A 119 -5.39 24.91 -6.24
CA VAL A 119 -4.34 25.44 -5.36
C VAL A 119 -5.00 26.02 -4.11
N VAL A 120 -4.71 25.44 -2.94
CA VAL A 120 -5.24 25.95 -1.67
C VAL A 120 -4.69 27.35 -1.33
N ASP A 121 -5.53 28.11 -0.64
CA ASP A 121 -5.20 29.43 -0.12
C ASP A 121 -3.93 29.38 0.74
N GLY A 122 -3.07 30.39 0.60
CA GLY A 122 -1.81 30.48 1.32
C GLY A 122 -1.97 30.44 2.85
N SER A 123 -3.09 30.94 3.38
CA SER A 123 -3.40 30.98 4.81
C SER A 123 -3.73 29.61 5.40
N LEU A 124 -4.17 28.66 4.57
CA LEU A 124 -4.46 27.27 4.98
C LEU A 124 -3.26 26.34 4.77
N ARG A 125 -2.13 26.85 4.25
CA ARG A 125 -0.96 25.99 4.02
C ARG A 125 -0.29 25.63 5.33
N LEU A 126 -0.15 24.32 5.55
CA LEU A 126 0.55 23.80 6.71
C LEU A 126 2.05 24.13 6.67
N THR A 127 2.62 24.32 7.86
CA THR A 127 4.08 24.41 8.00
C THR A 127 4.73 23.06 7.73
N LYS A 128 6.02 23.05 7.33
CA LYS A 128 6.78 21.80 7.14
C LYS A 128 6.77 20.92 8.38
N THR A 129 6.89 21.53 9.57
CA THR A 129 6.80 20.81 10.84
C THR A 129 5.47 20.12 11.03
N ARG A 130 4.35 20.76 10.65
CA ARG A 130 3.01 20.15 10.78
C ARG A 130 2.82 19.00 9.79
N ILE A 131 3.38 19.13 8.58
CA ILE A 131 3.38 18.06 7.56
C ILE A 131 4.20 16.86 8.04
N GLU A 132 5.40 17.09 8.58
CA GLU A 132 6.24 16.04 9.16
C GLU A 132 5.54 15.31 10.32
N GLN A 133 4.83 16.05 11.18
CA GLN A 133 4.02 15.46 12.25
C GLN A 133 2.92 14.56 11.67
N ALA A 134 2.15 15.05 10.69
CA ALA A 134 1.09 14.27 10.05
C ALA A 134 1.63 12.99 9.38
N LEU A 135 2.79 13.07 8.72
CA LEU A 135 3.46 11.90 8.14
C LEU A 135 3.85 10.87 9.22
N ASN A 136 4.40 11.32 10.35
CA ASN A 136 4.70 10.43 11.50
C ASN A 136 3.41 9.86 12.13
N ASP A 137 2.30 10.58 11.99
CA ASP A 137 0.98 10.14 12.43
C ASP A 137 0.25 9.25 11.42
N GLY A 138 0.90 8.85 10.32
CA GLY A 138 0.36 7.89 9.35
C GLY A 138 -0.59 8.51 8.33
N VAL A 139 -0.50 9.83 8.13
CA VAL A 139 -1.27 10.58 7.14
C VAL A 139 -0.41 10.88 5.93
N ALA A 140 -0.84 10.43 4.75
CA ALA A 140 -0.22 10.82 3.48
C ALA A 140 -0.55 12.27 3.15
N MET A 141 0.46 13.08 2.89
CA MET A 141 0.29 14.52 2.73
C MET A 141 0.43 14.95 1.27
N VAL A 142 -0.49 15.82 0.84
CA VAL A 142 -0.40 16.60 -0.40
C VAL A 142 -0.13 18.05 -0.02
N ASN A 143 0.72 18.73 -0.78
CA ASN A 143 0.98 20.16 -0.59
C ASN A 143 1.20 20.87 -1.92
N VAL A 144 1.23 22.20 -1.90
CA VAL A 144 1.57 23.02 -3.06
C VAL A 144 3.09 22.97 -3.26
N GLY A 145 3.51 22.41 -4.39
CA GLY A 145 4.90 22.31 -4.79
C GLY A 145 5.52 23.65 -5.21
N HIS A 146 6.81 23.62 -5.57
CA HIS A 146 7.55 24.82 -5.98
C HIS A 146 6.97 25.48 -7.24
N ASP A 147 6.28 24.72 -8.08
CA ASP A 147 5.64 25.15 -9.33
C ASP A 147 4.21 25.65 -9.09
N SER A 148 3.83 25.87 -7.84
CA SER A 148 2.49 26.29 -7.42
C SER A 148 1.37 25.32 -7.82
N LYS A 149 1.68 24.02 -7.95
CA LYS A 149 0.69 22.96 -8.22
C LYS A 149 0.61 21.98 -7.06
N PRO A 150 -0.57 21.39 -6.78
CA PRO A 150 -0.68 20.31 -5.80
C PRO A 150 0.18 19.13 -6.20
N GLU A 151 0.98 18.62 -5.27
CA GLU A 151 1.83 17.45 -5.43
C GLU A 151 1.87 16.60 -4.17
N ILE A 152 2.11 15.31 -4.35
CA ILE A 152 2.28 14.36 -3.24
C ILE A 152 3.59 14.68 -2.52
N VAL A 153 3.55 14.96 -1.21
CA VAL A 153 4.74 15.10 -0.38
C VAL A 153 5.38 13.73 -0.15
N ARG A 154 4.57 12.78 0.34
CA ARG A 154 4.89 11.36 0.48
C ARG A 154 3.61 10.56 0.60
N LEU A 155 3.52 9.45 -0.13
CA LEU A 155 2.36 8.57 -0.10
C LEU A 155 2.63 7.39 0.85
N ILE A 156 2.12 7.50 2.07
CA ILE A 156 2.25 6.49 3.11
C ILE A 156 0.91 5.80 3.39
N SER A 157 0.98 4.59 3.92
CA SER A 157 -0.14 3.91 4.54
C SER A 157 -0.32 4.37 5.99
N THR A 158 -1.40 3.93 6.62
CA THR A 158 -1.65 4.15 8.05
C THR A 158 -0.85 3.19 8.96
N TYR A 159 -0.05 2.27 8.39
CA TYR A 159 0.73 1.29 9.15
C TYR A 159 1.86 1.94 9.95
N ARG A 160 1.74 1.88 11.27
CA ARG A 160 2.76 2.36 12.21
C ARG A 160 3.04 1.38 13.34
N THR A 161 2.16 0.39 13.53
CA THR A 161 2.28 -0.62 14.58
C THR A 161 2.10 -2.00 14.01
N ASN A 162 2.97 -2.93 14.43
CA ASN A 162 2.87 -4.32 14.05
C ASN A 162 1.59 -4.95 14.65
N PRO A 163 0.71 -5.57 13.85
CA PRO A 163 -0.56 -6.10 14.32
C PRO A 163 -0.42 -7.30 15.28
N VAL A 164 0.74 -7.97 15.29
CA VAL A 164 1.00 -9.13 16.16
C VAL A 164 1.64 -8.71 17.47
N THR A 165 2.68 -7.87 17.43
CA THR A 165 3.44 -7.48 18.63
C THR A 165 2.92 -6.20 19.29
N GLY A 166 2.17 -5.37 18.57
CA GLY A 166 1.72 -4.05 19.01
C GLY A 166 2.83 -3.00 19.11
N GLN A 167 4.06 -3.34 18.69
CA GLN A 167 5.21 -2.44 18.74
C GLN A 167 5.25 -1.52 17.51
N ALA A 168 5.92 -0.38 17.65
CA ALA A 168 6.17 0.52 16.52
C ALA A 168 6.96 -0.21 15.42
N ASP A 169 6.51 -0.07 14.17
CA ASP A 169 7.06 -0.74 13.01
C ASP A 169 6.81 0.11 11.76
N ASP A 170 7.86 0.28 10.94
CA ASP A 170 7.84 1.09 9.73
C ASP A 170 7.90 0.26 8.44
N LEU A 171 7.92 -1.07 8.56
CA LEU A 171 8.23 -1.98 7.44
C LEU A 171 7.32 -1.80 6.23
N LEU A 172 6.05 -1.44 6.46
CA LEU A 172 5.05 -1.20 5.42
C LEU A 172 4.45 0.22 5.51
N LEU A 173 5.23 1.17 6.05
CA LEU A 173 4.79 2.56 6.15
C LEU A 173 4.57 3.16 4.76
N ASP A 174 5.51 3.01 3.83
CA ASP A 174 5.31 3.45 2.45
C ASP A 174 4.32 2.55 1.72
N ILE A 175 3.42 3.14 0.93
CA ILE A 175 2.41 2.37 0.17
C ILE A 175 3.07 1.41 -0.83
N ASN A 176 4.28 1.73 -1.30
CA ASN A 176 5.08 0.88 -2.17
C ASN A 176 5.27 -0.52 -1.57
N GLY A 177 5.41 -0.66 -0.24
CA GLY A 177 5.48 -1.97 0.40
C GLY A 177 4.22 -2.83 0.14
N ALA A 178 3.04 -2.21 0.22
CA ALA A 178 1.77 -2.88 -0.11
C ALA A 178 1.68 -3.24 -1.61
N LEU A 179 2.09 -2.32 -2.48
CA LEU A 179 2.07 -2.49 -3.94
C LEU A 179 3.03 -3.59 -4.40
N VAL A 180 4.23 -3.65 -3.84
CA VAL A 180 5.24 -4.69 -4.13
C VAL A 180 4.71 -6.05 -3.67
N LEU A 181 4.23 -6.18 -2.43
CA LEU A 181 3.65 -7.43 -1.94
C LEU A 181 2.53 -7.94 -2.85
N ARG A 182 1.64 -7.05 -3.26
CA ARG A 182 0.56 -7.34 -4.19
C ARG A 182 1.08 -7.77 -5.56
N TYR A 183 2.06 -7.05 -6.11
CA TYR A 183 2.68 -7.36 -7.40
C TYR A 183 3.33 -8.75 -7.39
N VAL A 184 4.17 -9.03 -6.39
CA VAL A 184 4.87 -10.30 -6.20
C VAL A 184 3.86 -11.44 -6.08
N ARG A 185 2.84 -11.31 -5.23
CA ARG A 185 1.78 -12.33 -5.08
C ARG A 185 1.04 -12.59 -6.37
N ARG A 186 0.67 -11.54 -7.12
CA ARG A 186 -0.04 -11.68 -8.40
C ARG A 186 0.82 -12.41 -9.43
N ASP A 187 2.08 -12.01 -9.55
CA ASP A 187 3.00 -12.54 -10.53
C ASP A 187 3.34 -14.02 -10.28
N LEU A 188 3.69 -14.37 -9.04
CA LEU A 188 3.99 -15.74 -8.65
C LEU A 188 2.76 -16.64 -8.84
N ARG A 189 1.56 -16.19 -8.45
CA ARG A 189 0.32 -16.94 -8.69
C ARG A 189 0.06 -17.18 -10.17
N ALA A 190 0.24 -16.16 -11.01
CA ALA A 190 0.09 -16.31 -12.46
C ALA A 190 1.10 -17.33 -13.04
N ALA A 191 2.35 -17.30 -12.60
CA ALA A 191 3.38 -18.25 -13.02
C ALA A 191 3.05 -19.70 -12.61
N VAL A 192 2.51 -19.90 -11.39
CA VAL A 192 2.06 -21.21 -10.92
C VAL A 192 0.83 -21.68 -11.71
N ALA A 193 -0.16 -20.80 -11.91
CA ALA A 193 -1.41 -21.10 -12.62
C ALA A 193 -1.19 -21.42 -14.11
N ALA A 194 -0.15 -20.88 -14.74
CA ALA A 194 0.23 -21.20 -16.11
C ALA A 194 0.58 -22.69 -16.33
N ASN A 195 0.89 -23.41 -15.25
CA ASN A 195 1.24 -24.82 -15.28
C ASN A 195 0.44 -25.60 -14.22
N PRO A 196 -0.88 -25.77 -14.42
CA PRO A 196 -1.79 -26.27 -13.38
C PRO A 196 -1.66 -27.78 -13.13
N ARG A 197 -1.13 -28.53 -14.10
CA ARG A 197 -1.00 -30.00 -14.01
C ARG A 197 0.35 -30.39 -13.42
N ARG A 198 0.40 -30.61 -12.11
CA ARG A 198 1.61 -31.09 -11.41
C ARG A 198 1.27 -32.20 -10.44
N LYS A 199 2.18 -33.16 -10.26
CA LYS A 199 2.10 -34.17 -9.21
C LYS A 199 2.76 -33.60 -7.95
N ASN A 200 2.24 -33.88 -6.76
CA ASN A 200 2.89 -33.44 -5.51
C ASN A 200 4.06 -34.38 -5.12
N THR A 201 5.10 -34.40 -5.94
CA THR A 201 6.34 -35.19 -5.71
C THR A 201 7.50 -34.27 -5.34
N ASP A 202 8.57 -34.82 -4.74
CA ASP A 202 9.78 -34.04 -4.44
C ASP A 202 10.37 -33.36 -5.67
N ALA A 203 10.38 -34.04 -6.82
CA ALA A 203 10.85 -33.47 -8.07
C ALA A 203 10.02 -32.26 -8.49
N SER A 204 8.69 -32.40 -8.51
CA SER A 204 7.79 -31.30 -8.89
C SER A 204 7.85 -30.12 -7.92
N ARG A 205 8.11 -30.35 -6.63
CA ARG A 205 8.34 -29.29 -5.64
C ARG A 205 9.66 -28.55 -5.88
N ARG A 206 10.74 -29.25 -6.22
CA ARG A 206 12.02 -28.63 -6.64
C ARG A 206 11.86 -27.80 -7.92
N ASP A 207 11.08 -28.29 -8.87
CA ASP A 207 10.79 -27.53 -10.10
C ASP A 207 9.97 -26.27 -9.80
N LEU A 208 8.95 -26.38 -8.94
CA LEU A 208 8.17 -25.24 -8.49
C LEU A 208 9.03 -24.22 -7.73
N ARG A 209 9.92 -24.69 -6.85
CA ARG A 209 10.90 -23.84 -6.16
C ARG A 209 11.77 -23.06 -7.16
N SER A 210 12.24 -23.74 -8.21
CA SER A 210 13.07 -23.12 -9.24
C SER A 210 12.30 -22.07 -10.04
N LEU A 211 11.03 -22.35 -10.37
CA LEU A 211 10.13 -21.38 -11.01
C LEU A 211 9.93 -20.13 -10.15
N LEU A 212 9.60 -20.29 -8.87
CA LEU A 212 9.39 -19.15 -7.96
C LEU A 212 10.66 -18.32 -7.81
N LEU A 213 11.81 -18.99 -7.64
CA LEU A 213 13.11 -18.31 -7.53
C LEU A 213 13.46 -17.54 -8.81
N ASP A 214 13.24 -18.11 -10.00
CA ASP A 214 13.46 -17.42 -11.28
C ASP A 214 12.62 -16.14 -11.41
N ARG A 215 11.35 -16.18 -10.98
CA ARG A 215 10.49 -14.97 -10.94
C ARG A 215 11.01 -13.94 -9.96
N CYS A 216 11.41 -14.36 -8.76
CA CYS A 216 11.94 -13.44 -7.74
C CYS A 216 13.26 -12.80 -8.21
N LEU A 217 14.16 -13.55 -8.85
CA LEU A 217 15.40 -13.00 -9.41
C LEU A 217 15.14 -11.95 -10.50
N LYS A 218 14.11 -12.14 -11.34
CA LYS A 218 13.70 -11.11 -12.32
C LYS A 218 13.15 -9.84 -11.65
N MET A 219 12.53 -9.97 -10.48
CA MET A 219 12.09 -8.82 -9.69
C MET A 219 13.24 -8.15 -8.94
N ASP A 220 14.29 -8.90 -8.58
CA ASP A 220 15.56 -8.38 -8.05
C ASP A 220 16.26 -7.53 -9.14
N ASP A 221 16.40 -8.08 -10.35
CA ASP A 221 16.97 -7.35 -11.50
C ASP A 221 16.17 -6.10 -11.90
N ALA A 222 14.88 -6.07 -11.58
CA ALA A 222 13.98 -4.94 -11.84
C ALA A 222 13.88 -3.96 -10.66
N GLU A 223 14.67 -4.15 -9.60
CA GLU A 223 14.67 -3.30 -8.38
C GLU A 223 13.30 -3.24 -7.67
N ILE A 224 12.49 -4.30 -7.81
CA ILE A 224 11.22 -4.48 -7.08
C ILE A 224 11.45 -5.22 -5.75
N LEU A 225 12.28 -6.26 -5.81
CA LEU A 225 12.79 -6.99 -4.65
C LEU A 225 14.30 -6.71 -4.52
N GLU A 226 14.86 -7.01 -3.35
CA GLU A 226 16.31 -6.99 -3.12
C GLU A 226 16.79 -8.24 -2.39
N HIS A 227 18.10 -8.49 -2.47
CA HIS A 227 18.78 -9.57 -1.75
C HIS A 227 18.25 -10.98 -2.04
N VAL A 228 17.58 -11.20 -3.18
CA VAL A 228 16.99 -12.51 -3.52
C VAL A 228 18.08 -13.56 -3.71
N ALA A 229 19.18 -13.21 -4.39
CA ALA A 229 20.30 -14.12 -4.57
C ALA A 229 20.98 -14.53 -3.25
N ALA A 230 21.03 -13.62 -2.28
CA ALA A 230 21.65 -13.84 -0.97
C ALA A 230 20.76 -14.74 -0.08
N THR A 231 19.44 -14.56 -0.16
CA THR A 231 18.44 -15.26 0.69
C THR A 231 17.81 -16.48 0.02
N LYS A 232 18.23 -16.82 -1.21
CA LYS A 232 17.66 -17.94 -1.99
C LYS A 232 17.58 -19.26 -1.23
N ASN A 233 18.49 -19.52 -0.28
CA ASN A 233 18.51 -20.78 0.49
C ASN A 233 17.37 -20.88 1.50
N GLU A 234 16.75 -19.75 1.87
CA GLU A 234 15.58 -19.68 2.75
C GLU A 234 14.25 -19.88 2.00
N LEU A 235 14.29 -19.82 0.66
CA LEU A 235 13.13 -20.14 -0.16
C LEU A 235 12.89 -21.65 -0.12
N THR A 236 11.76 -22.06 0.45
CA THR A 236 11.37 -23.46 0.58
C THR A 236 10.02 -23.74 -0.08
N VAL A 237 9.85 -24.96 -0.58
CA VAL A 237 8.61 -25.45 -1.19
C VAL A 237 8.42 -26.89 -0.73
N MET A 238 7.55 -27.09 0.26
CA MET A 238 7.40 -28.35 0.98
C MET A 238 5.98 -28.87 0.87
N GLN A 239 5.78 -30.19 0.98
CA GLN A 239 4.43 -30.72 1.11
C GLN A 239 3.81 -30.19 2.39
N SER A 240 2.55 -29.75 2.34
CA SER A 240 1.89 -29.26 3.54
C SER A 240 1.70 -30.37 4.57
N THR A 241 1.91 -30.03 5.83
CA THR A 241 1.68 -30.95 6.96
C THR A 241 0.18 -31.13 7.25
N ALA A 242 -0.65 -30.16 6.87
CA ALA A 242 -2.10 -30.18 7.07
C ALA A 242 -2.85 -30.87 5.90
N ASP A 243 -2.35 -30.74 4.67
CA ASP A 243 -2.98 -31.29 3.48
C ASP A 243 -1.94 -31.90 2.52
N LYS A 244 -2.00 -33.22 2.34
CA LYS A 244 -1.09 -33.95 1.45
C LYS A 244 -1.20 -33.56 -0.02
N THR A 245 -2.31 -32.94 -0.43
CA THR A 245 -2.53 -32.44 -1.79
C THR A 245 -1.98 -31.02 -1.99
N ALA A 246 -1.68 -30.30 -0.91
CA ALA A 246 -1.16 -28.94 -0.93
C ALA A 246 0.37 -28.87 -0.81
N VAL A 247 0.90 -27.69 -1.12
CA VAL A 247 2.31 -27.33 -1.01
C VAL A 247 2.41 -25.98 -0.30
N ASP A 248 3.25 -25.91 0.72
CA ASP A 248 3.55 -24.68 1.45
C ASP A 248 4.85 -24.10 0.91
N ALA A 249 4.79 -22.86 0.43
CA ALA A 249 5.95 -22.12 -0.05
C ALA A 249 6.31 -20.98 0.92
N HIS A 250 7.56 -20.96 1.36
CA HIS A 250 8.13 -19.84 2.10
C HIS A 250 9.06 -19.07 1.17
N ILE A 251 8.81 -17.78 0.99
CA ILE A 251 9.52 -16.94 0.03
C ILE A 251 10.08 -15.72 0.77
N PRO A 252 11.39 -15.68 1.08
CA PRO A 252 12.02 -14.50 1.64
C PRO A 252 11.91 -13.36 0.62
N SER A 253 11.36 -12.22 1.03
CA SER A 253 11.10 -11.09 0.14
C SER A 253 11.45 -9.79 0.86
N TYR A 254 12.58 -9.20 0.49
CA TYR A 254 12.95 -7.84 0.85
C TYR A 254 12.47 -6.95 -0.29
N TRP A 255 11.67 -5.94 0.00
CA TRP A 255 11.16 -5.02 -1.01
C TRP A 255 12.05 -3.78 -1.03
N VAL A 256 12.33 -3.26 -2.23
CA VAL A 256 13.18 -2.08 -2.38
C VAL A 256 12.46 -0.84 -1.86
N ARG A 257 13.04 -0.20 -0.84
CA ARG A 257 12.46 1.01 -0.24
C ARG A 257 12.70 2.25 -1.10
N GLY A 258 11.73 3.16 -1.05
CA GLY A 258 11.85 4.47 -1.67
C GLY A 258 12.94 5.34 -1.06
N MET A 259 13.67 6.06 -1.91
CA MET A 259 14.66 7.04 -1.47
C MET A 259 14.00 8.39 -1.17
N HIS A 260 13.55 8.57 0.08
CA HIS A 260 12.81 9.77 0.51
C HIS A 260 13.69 10.90 1.05
N VAL A 261 14.86 10.59 1.61
CA VAL A 261 15.74 11.56 2.27
C VAL A 261 17.17 11.41 1.75
N ILE A 262 17.77 12.52 1.33
CA ILE A 262 19.16 12.57 0.85
C ILE A 262 20.01 13.29 1.90
N ASN A 263 20.76 12.52 2.68
CA ASN A 263 21.74 13.06 3.61
C ASN A 263 23.04 13.36 2.87
N THR A 264 23.46 14.64 2.85
CA THR A 264 24.65 15.08 2.12
C THR A 264 25.71 15.62 3.08
N THR A 265 26.96 15.24 2.86
CA THR A 265 28.13 15.86 3.48
C THR A 265 28.88 16.65 2.42
N LEU A 266 29.18 17.93 2.68
CA LEU A 266 29.97 18.79 1.80
C LEU A 266 31.31 19.07 2.47
N ASP A 267 32.37 18.49 1.93
CA ASP A 267 33.74 18.77 2.37
C ASP A 267 34.22 20.08 1.72
N VAL A 268 34.73 21.01 2.54
CA VAL A 268 35.34 22.28 2.10
C VAL A 268 36.83 22.22 2.39
N TYR A 269 37.65 22.41 1.36
CA TYR A 269 39.11 22.44 1.46
C TYR A 269 39.65 23.87 1.45
#